data_AF-A0A369RI38-F1
#
_entry.id   AF-A0A369RI38-F1
#
_cell.length_a   1.000
_cell.length_b   1.000
_cell.length_c   1.000
_cell.angle_alpha   90.00
_cell.angle_beta   90.00
_cell.angle_gamma   90.00
#
_symmetry.space_group_name_H-M   'P 1'
#
loop_
_entity.id
_entity.type
_entity.pdbx_description
1 polymer ?
#
loop_
_entity_poly.entity_id
_entity_poly.type
_entity_poly.pdbx_seq_one_letter_code
_entity_poly.pdbx_strand_id
1 'polypeptide(L)' 'MAKVKSKLEITNPNAAGIDVGSAVHYVCVPEGSDEQRIQKFSCFTEDLYNIAKWLKKCKVNTVAMESTVDSFVSST' A
#
# COMPACT_ATOMS: atom_id res chain seq x y z
N MET A 1 31.74 -23.13 -7.40
CA MET A 1 31.64 -21.75 -6.89
C MET A 1 30.18 -21.33 -6.96
N ALA A 2 29.55 -21.05 -5.81
CA ALA A 2 28.14 -20.67 -5.76
C ALA A 2 27.96 -19.21 -6.23
N LYS A 3 27.06 -18.97 -7.17
CA LYS A 3 26.73 -17.65 -7.72
C LYS A 3 26.04 -16.83 -6.63
N VAL A 4 26.73 -15.81 -6.10
CA VAL A 4 26.17 -14.87 -5.12
C VAL A 4 24.99 -14.15 -5.77
N LYS A 5 23.82 -14.24 -5.14
CA LYS A 5 22.58 -13.61 -5.58
C LYS A 5 22.79 -12.09 -5.51
N SER A 6 22.85 -11.43 -6.68
CA SER A 6 22.91 -9.98 -6.76
C SER A 6 21.70 -9.39 -6.02
N LYS A 7 21.96 -8.45 -5.11
CA LYS A 7 20.92 -7.69 -4.40
C LYS A 7 19.95 -7.13 -5.44
N LEU A 8 18.65 -7.43 -5.32
CA LEU A 8 17.63 -6.86 -6.19
C LEU A 8 17.67 -5.34 -6.05
N GLU A 9 17.78 -4.64 -7.17
CA GLU A 9 17.78 -3.18 -7.17
C GLU A 9 16.37 -2.67 -6.91
N ILE A 10 16.23 -1.75 -5.95
CA ILE A 10 14.95 -1.14 -5.60
C ILE A 10 14.75 0.09 -6.51
N THR A 11 13.89 -0.02 -7.51
CA THR A 11 13.60 1.10 -8.44
C THR A 11 12.82 2.23 -7.76
N ASN A 12 11.88 1.90 -6.87
CA ASN A 12 11.02 2.86 -6.18
C ASN A 12 11.21 2.73 -4.65
N PRO A 13 12.21 3.40 -4.05
CA PRO A 13 12.53 3.25 -2.63
C PRO A 13 11.46 3.85 -1.70
N ASN A 14 10.68 4.81 -2.19
CA ASN A 14 9.62 5.49 -1.43
C ASN A 14 8.21 5.04 -1.86
N ALA A 15 8.07 3.76 -2.20
CA ALA A 15 6.78 3.18 -2.60
C ALA A 15 5.97 2.69 -1.40
N ALA A 16 4.67 2.93 -1.42
CA ALA A 16 3.69 2.32 -0.51
C ALA A 16 2.81 1.31 -1.26
N GLY A 17 2.26 0.36 -0.52
CA GLY A 17 1.23 -0.56 -1.01
C GLY A 17 -0.09 -0.31 -0.31
N ILE A 18 -1.20 -0.38 -1.04
CA ILE A 18 -2.55 -0.35 -0.49
C ILE A 18 -3.32 -1.56 -1.02
N ASP A 19 -3.81 -2.39 -0.12
CA ASP A 19 -4.84 -3.40 -0.39
C ASP A 19 -6.21 -2.76 -0.07
N VAL A 20 -7.02 -2.59 -1.10
CA VAL A 20 -8.29 -1.88 -1.08
C VAL A 20 -9.44 -2.89 -1.00
N GLY A 21 -9.95 -3.10 0.22
CA GLY A 21 -11.20 -3.82 0.47
C GLY A 21 -12.42 -2.89 0.59
N SER A 22 -13.61 -3.49 0.50
CA SER A 22 -14.90 -2.76 0.58
C SER A 22 -15.19 -2.15 1.95
N ALA A 23 -14.69 -2.75 3.03
CA ALA A 23 -14.86 -2.26 4.40
C ALA A 23 -13.60 -1.59 4.98
N VAL A 24 -12.43 -2.04 4.52
CA VAL A 24 -11.14 -1.71 5.15
C VAL A 24 -10.04 -1.63 4.10
N HIS A 25 -9.04 -0.80 4.37
CA HIS A 25 -7.84 -0.68 3.56
C HIS A 25 -6.61 -1.00 4.42
N TYR A 26 -5.73 -1.86 3.90
CA TYR A 26 -4.44 -2.13 4.52
C TYR A 26 -3.36 -1.37 3.76
N VAL A 27 -2.62 -0.53 4.47
CA VAL A 27 -1.61 0.37 3.88
C VAL A 27 -0.24 0.05 4.47
N CYS A 28 0.77 -0.13 3.62
CA CYS A 28 2.16 -0.30 4.03
C CYS A 28 3.06 0.82 3.49
N VAL A 29 4.01 1.27 4.31
CA VAL A 29 5.00 2.31 3.95
C VAL A 29 6.42 1.73 3.86
N PRO A 30 7.38 2.44 3.22
CA PRO A 30 8.76 1.99 3.13
C PRO A 30 9.42 1.74 4.49
N GLU A 31 10.49 0.94 4.49
CA GLU A 31 11.29 0.72 5.69
C GLU A 31 11.90 2.04 6.18
N GLY A 32 11.78 2.33 7.49
CA GLY A 32 12.35 3.53 8.11
C GLY A 32 11.51 4.80 7.95
N SER A 33 10.37 4.75 7.26
CA SER A 33 9.47 5.91 7.12
C SER A 33 8.58 6.17 8.35
N ASP A 34 8.24 5.13 9.12
CA ASP A 34 7.46 5.21 10.36
C ASP A 34 7.75 3.96 11.22
N GLU A 35 7.50 4.03 12.54
CA GLU A 35 7.64 2.88 13.45
C GLU A 35 6.59 1.83 13.14
N GLN A 36 5.37 2.26 12.81
CA GLN A 36 4.27 1.36 12.45
C GLN A 36 4.15 1.27 10.93
N ARG A 37 4.87 0.31 10.34
CA ARG A 37 4.98 0.16 8.87
C ARG A 37 3.66 -0.20 8.17
N ILE A 38 2.74 -0.87 8.87
CA ILE A 38 1.46 -1.32 8.33
C ILE A 38 0.34 -0.79 9.22
N GLN A 39 -0.65 -0.16 8.60
CA GLN A 39 -1.84 0.34 9.30
C GLN A 39 -3.12 -0.06 8.57
N LYS A 40 -4.19 -0.20 9.33
CA LYS A 40 -5.53 -0.53 8.85
C LYS A 40 -6.42 0.71 8.99
N PHE A 41 -7.15 1.02 7.93
CA PHE A 41 -8.10 2.13 7.86
C PHE A 41 -9.47 1.61 7.44
N SER A 42 -10.56 2.31 7.80
CA SER A 42 -11.88 2.02 7.22
C SER A 42 -11.98 2.58 5.80
N CYS A 43 -13.08 2.26 5.11
CA CYS A 43 -13.39 2.80 3.78
C CYS A 43 -14.11 4.16 3.80
N PHE A 44 -14.27 4.80 4.96
CA PHE A 44 -14.92 6.11 5.05
C PHE A 44 -13.99 7.24 4.59
N THR A 45 -14.59 8.33 4.09
CA THR A 45 -13.85 9.48 3.54
C THR A 45 -12.82 10.08 4.49
N GLU A 46 -13.12 10.12 5.80
CA GLU A 46 -12.17 10.59 6.82
C GLU A 46 -10.89 9.76 6.82
N ASP A 47 -11.03 8.44 6.75
CA ASP A 47 -9.91 7.52 6.76
C ASP A 47 -9.11 7.56 5.46
N LEU A 48 -9.76 7.83 4.31
CA LEU A 48 -9.04 8.11 3.06
C LEU A 48 -8.13 9.35 3.20
N TYR A 49 -8.60 10.40 3.89
CA TYR A 49 -7.76 11.56 4.19
C TYR A 49 -6.65 11.23 5.19
N ASN A 50 -6.91 10.36 6.17
CA ASN A 50 -5.89 9.92 7.13
C ASN A 50 -4.78 9.12 6.43
N ILE A 51 -5.14 8.22 5.50
CA ILE A 51 -4.18 7.53 4.63
C ILE A 51 -3.33 8.57 3.88
N ALA A 52 -3.95 9.53 3.20
CA ALA A 52 -3.22 10.53 2.42
C ALA A 52 -2.26 11.38 3.27
N LYS A 53 -2.67 11.79 4.47
CA LYS A 53 -1.82 12.51 5.44
C LYS A 53 -0.64 11.65 5.88
N TRP A 54 -0.89 10.38 6.18
CA TRP A 54 0.13 9.47 6.64
C TRP A 54 1.17 9.15 5.56
N LEU A 55 0.74 8.89 4.32
CA LEU A 55 1.63 8.69 3.18
C LEU A 55 2.52 9.93 2.92
N LYS A 56 1.96 11.14 3.06
CA LYS A 56 2.75 12.38 2.97
C LYS A 56 3.80 12.49 4.09
N LYS A 57 3.44 12.18 5.34
CA LYS A 57 4.38 12.13 6.48
C LYS A 57 5.54 11.16 6.19
N CYS A 58 5.22 10.01 5.61
CA CYS A 58 6.18 8.96 5.26
C CYS A 58 7.01 9.26 4.00
N LYS A 59 6.81 10.42 3.35
CA LYS A 59 7.49 10.86 2.12
C LYS A 59 7.31 9.87 0.95
N VAL A 60 6.16 9.20 0.90
CA VAL A 60 5.79 8.30 -0.18
C VAL A 60 5.54 9.11 -1.45
N ASN A 61 6.09 8.65 -2.57
CA ASN A 61 5.91 9.29 -3.89
C ASN A 61 5.20 8.40 -4.90
N THR A 62 5.13 7.09 -4.63
CA THR A 62 4.54 6.09 -5.52
C THR A 62 3.68 5.16 -4.68
N VAL A 63 2.49 4.82 -5.16
CA VAL A 63 1.59 3.90 -4.47
C VAL A 63 1.15 2.83 -5.45
N ALA A 64 1.35 1.57 -5.07
CA ALA A 64 0.69 0.44 -5.72
C ALA A 64 -0.65 0.17 -5.02
N MET A 65 -1.74 0.15 -5.78
CA MET A 65 -3.07 -0.16 -5.26
C MET A 65 -3.53 -1.50 -5.82
N GLU A 66 -3.87 -2.42 -4.94
CA GLU A 66 -4.52 -3.69 -5.25
C GLU A 66 -6.00 -3.58 -4.84
N SER A 67 -6.89 -4.02 -5.71
CA SER A 67 -8.32 -4.08 -5.41
C SER A 67 -8.84 -5.37 -6.03
N THR A 68 -9.47 -6.19 -5.20
CA THR A 68 -10.24 -7.33 -5.67
C THR A 68 -11.57 -6.80 -6.19
N VAL A 69 -11.71 -6.78 -7.52
CA VAL A 69 -13.03 -6.60 -8.14
C VAL A 69 -13.88 -7.82 -7.77
N ASP A 70 -14.91 -7.62 -6.94
CA ASP A 70 -15.93 -8.65 -6.72
C ASP A 70 -16.73 -8.77 -8.03
N SER A 71 -16.64 -9.93 -8.69
CA SER A 71 -17.27 -10.15 -9.99
C SER A 71 -18.79 -10.27 -9.84
N PHE A 72 -19.50 -9.14 -9.97
CA PHE A 72 -20.95 -9.17 -10.08
C PHE A 72 -21.36 -9.64 -11.49
N VAL A 73 -21.53 -10.94 -11.66
CA VAL A 73 -22.23 -11.50 -12.83
C VAL A 73 -23.73 -11.32 -12.59
N SER A 74 -24.28 -10.20 -13.04
CA SER A 74 -25.72 -10.06 -13.18
C SER A 74 -26.14 -10.85 -14.43
N SER A 75 -26.50 -12.12 -14.26
CA SER A 75 -27.30 -12.81 -15.29
C SER A 75 -28.63 -12.07 -15.44
N THR A 76 -28.79 -11.40 -16.58
CA THR A 76 -30.09 -11.00 -17.13
C THR A 76 -30.71 -12.18 -17.84
#